data_AF-A0A8I0PB31-F1
#
_entry.id   AF-A0A8I0PB31-F1
#
_cell.length_a   1.000
_cell.length_b   1.000
_cell.length_c   1.000
_cell.angle_alpha   90.00
_cell.angle_beta   90.00
_cell.angle_gamma   90.00
#
_symmetry.space_group_name_H-M   'P 1'
#
loop_
_entity.id
_entity.type
_entity.pdbx_description
1 polymer ?
#
loop_
_entity_poly.entity_id
_entity_poly.type
_entity_poly.pdbx_seq_one_letter_code
_entity_poly.pdbx_strand_id
1 'polypeptide(L)'
;MEKDPWIPLKIIWHVDRGVQPLYLLVEGSDGGYVELKLHPDTGALMSLIIVDLPAEKGYDRKDAADQVFESFTPTFDVIPWGPASGVATERRVVRVVRDLSYSQVRGRFSIVFLEDSAESVIKCGPVSIEISKDGAFVRLVSKIDTSSTV
;
A
#
# COMPACT_ATOMS: atom_id res chain seq x y z
N MET A 1 30.48 32.58 9.94
CA MET A 1 30.41 31.12 9.73
C MET A 1 29.37 30.58 10.68
N GLU A 2 28.18 30.34 10.16
CA GLU A 2 27.06 29.76 10.90
C GLU A 2 27.24 28.23 10.86
N LYS A 3 27.12 27.55 12.01
CA LYS A 3 27.24 26.09 12.10
C LYS A 3 25.83 25.52 12.24
N ASP A 4 25.43 24.68 11.30
CA ASP A 4 24.16 23.97 11.38
C ASP A 4 24.12 23.06 12.62
N PRO A 5 23.03 23.07 13.41
CA PRO A 5 22.90 22.21 14.57
C PRO A 5 22.67 20.76 14.14
N TRP A 6 23.60 19.89 14.51
CA TRP A 6 23.47 18.45 14.37
C TRP A 6 22.55 17.89 15.47
N ILE A 7 21.41 17.30 15.10
CA ILE A 7 20.53 16.59 16.03
C ILE A 7 20.82 15.08 15.90
N PRO A 8 21.38 14.42 16.94
CA PRO A 8 21.58 12.97 16.90
C PRO A 8 20.24 12.25 17.07
N LEU A 9 19.73 11.68 15.98
CA LEU A 9 18.55 10.81 16.00
C LEU A 9 18.98 9.37 16.36
N LYS A 10 18.38 8.78 17.40
CA LYS A 10 18.55 7.36 17.74
C LYS A 10 17.23 6.63 17.48
N ILE A 11 17.15 5.88 16.39
CA ILE A 11 16.01 5.03 16.06
C ILE A 11 16.28 3.62 16.61
N ILE A 12 15.40 3.11 17.46
CA ILE A 12 15.43 1.72 17.95
C ILE A 12 14.27 0.98 17.29
N TRP A 13 14.60 0.04 16.41
CA TRP A 13 13.61 -0.82 15.76
C TRP A 13 13.38 -2.08 16.60
N HIS A 14 12.19 -2.21 17.19
CA HIS A 14 11.70 -3.51 17.65
C HIS A 14 11.14 -4.25 16.42
N VAL A 15 12.02 -4.92 15.68
CA VAL A 15 11.59 -5.80 14.58
C VAL A 15 11.19 -7.12 15.21
N ASP A 16 9.91 -7.46 15.17
CA ASP A 16 9.45 -8.79 15.50
C ASP A 16 10.05 -9.77 14.47
N ARG A 17 10.99 -10.61 14.90
CA ARG A 17 11.97 -11.28 14.01
C ARG A 17 11.46 -12.59 13.39
N GLY A 18 10.17 -12.90 13.46
CA GLY A 18 9.66 -14.20 13.05
C GLY A 18 9.65 -14.42 11.53
N VAL A 19 9.32 -13.39 10.75
CA VAL A 19 9.01 -13.54 9.32
C VAL A 19 9.57 -12.35 8.53
N GLN A 20 10.49 -12.61 7.61
CA GLN A 20 10.97 -11.58 6.68
C GLN A 20 9.96 -11.44 5.51
N PRO A 21 9.42 -10.23 5.26
CA PRO A 21 8.38 -10.05 4.26
C PRO A 21 8.90 -10.21 2.83
N LEU A 22 7.96 -10.46 1.92
CA LEU A 22 8.14 -10.24 0.50
C LEU A 22 7.84 -8.76 0.20
N TYR A 23 8.69 -8.14 -0.61
CA TYR A 23 8.57 -6.75 -1.00
C TYR A 23 8.01 -6.66 -2.42
N LEU A 24 6.87 -6.00 -2.58
CA LEU A 24 6.37 -5.55 -3.87
C LEU A 24 6.60 -4.04 -3.97
N LEU A 25 7.41 -3.64 -4.93
CA LEU A 25 7.80 -2.25 -5.18
C LEU A 25 7.08 -1.79 -6.45
N VAL A 26 6.19 -0.81 -6.30
CA VAL A 26 5.40 -0.25 -7.39
C VAL A 26 5.93 1.14 -7.70
N GLU A 27 6.46 1.30 -8.91
CA GLU A 27 6.92 2.57 -9.44
C GLU A 27 5.86 3.14 -10.38
N GLY A 28 5.51 4.41 -10.15
CA GLY A 28 4.56 5.14 -10.97
C GLY A 28 5.17 5.54 -12.30
N SER A 29 4.47 5.29 -13.41
CA SER A 29 4.85 5.75 -14.75
C SER A 29 5.07 7.27 -14.83
N ASP A 30 4.25 8.03 -14.10
CA ASP A 30 4.32 9.50 -13.96
C ASP A 30 5.03 9.93 -12.67
N GLY A 31 5.82 9.04 -12.06
CA GLY A 31 6.48 9.25 -10.78
C GLY A 31 5.70 8.74 -9.57
N GLY A 32 6.35 8.77 -8.41
CA GLY A 32 5.87 8.15 -7.17
C GLY A 32 6.33 6.72 -7.01
N TYR A 33 6.37 6.28 -5.76
CA TYR A 33 6.95 5.01 -5.38
C TYR A 33 6.28 4.47 -4.12
N VAL A 34 5.72 3.27 -4.21
CA VAL A 34 5.02 2.60 -3.10
C VAL A 34 5.65 1.24 -2.84
N GLU A 35 5.92 0.95 -1.58
CA GLU A 35 6.41 -0.34 -1.10
C GLU A 35 5.27 -1.07 -0.36
N LEU A 36 4.96 -2.28 -0.82
CA LEU A 36 4.06 -3.21 -0.14
C LEU A 36 4.89 -4.33 0.47
N LYS A 37 4.64 -4.60 1.76
CA LYS A 37 5.22 -5.73 2.50
C LYS A 37 4.16 -6.80 2.67
N LEU A 38 4.45 -7.99 2.17
CA LEU A 38 3.53 -9.11 2.14
C LEU A 38 4.10 -10.25 2.96
N HIS A 39 3.23 -10.98 3.66
CA HIS A 39 3.63 -12.20 4.33
C HIS A 39 4.05 -13.22 3.26
N PRO A 40 5.24 -13.84 3.35
CA PRO A 40 5.78 -14.69 2.29
C PRO A 40 4.94 -15.95 2.05
N ASP A 41 4.38 -16.55 3.11
CA ASP A 41 3.62 -17.81 2.95
C ASP A 41 2.13 -17.59 2.65
N THR A 42 1.51 -16.56 3.26
CA THR A 42 0.07 -16.34 3.14
C THR A 42 -0.28 -15.27 2.12
N GLY A 43 0.66 -14.41 1.72
CA GLY A 43 0.40 -13.25 0.86
C GLY A 43 -0.33 -12.10 1.55
N ALA A 44 -0.61 -12.20 2.85
CA ALA A 44 -1.31 -11.16 3.59
C ALA A 44 -0.54 -9.83 3.58
N LEU A 45 -1.24 -8.73 3.30
CA LEU A 45 -0.64 -7.39 3.36
C LEU A 45 -0.29 -7.03 4.81
N MET A 46 1.00 -6.88 5.07
CA MET A 46 1.52 -6.49 6.39
C MET A 46 1.67 -4.97 6.51
N SER A 47 2.07 -4.31 5.42
CA SER A 47 2.29 -2.87 5.40
C SER A 47 2.27 -2.34 3.96
N LEU A 48 1.82 -1.09 3.81
CA LEU A 48 1.96 -0.30 2.59
C LEU A 48 2.57 1.05 2.97
N ILE A 49 3.66 1.40 2.29
CA ILE A 49 4.46 2.59 2.56
C ILE A 49 4.54 3.39 1.27
N ILE A 50 4.07 4.63 1.33
CA ILE A 50 4.30 5.61 0.26
C ILE A 50 5.67 6.20 0.52
N VAL A 51 6.64 5.87 -0.34
CA VAL A 51 8.01 6.36 -0.21
C VAL A 51 8.14 7.70 -0.91
N ASP A 52 7.65 7.77 -2.16
CA ASP A 52 7.48 9.01 -2.91
C ASP A 52 6.02 9.15 -3.32
N LEU A 53 5.42 10.30 -3.04
CA LEU A 53 4.02 10.55 -3.36
C LEU A 53 3.82 10.54 -4.88
N PRO A 54 2.86 9.77 -5.43
CA PRO A 54 2.56 9.79 -6.86
C PRO A 54 2.04 11.14 -7.37
N ALA A 55 1.79 11.25 -8.68
CA ALA A 55 1.14 12.43 -9.23
C ALA A 55 -0.30 12.58 -8.69
N GLU A 56 -0.72 13.81 -8.40
CA GLU A 56 -2.10 14.09 -8.03
C GLU A 56 -3.00 13.97 -9.26
N LYS A 57 -4.01 13.10 -9.19
CA LYS A 57 -5.08 13.02 -10.18
C LYS A 57 -6.41 13.14 -9.44
N GLY A 58 -7.24 14.09 -9.88
CA GLY A 58 -8.56 14.34 -9.29
C GLY A 58 -9.50 13.16 -9.52
N TYR A 59 -9.44 12.17 -8.64
CA TYR A 59 -10.30 10.99 -8.69
C TYR A 59 -11.54 11.23 -7.83
N ASP A 60 -12.66 11.63 -8.46
CA ASP A 60 -13.99 11.72 -7.83
C ASP A 60 -14.90 10.64 -8.39
N ARG A 61 -14.60 9.37 -8.09
CA ARG A 61 -15.49 8.25 -8.43
C ARG A 61 -16.49 8.05 -7.29
N LYS A 62 -17.77 7.84 -7.62
CA LYS A 62 -18.77 7.40 -6.65
C LYS A 62 -18.40 6.00 -6.15
N ASP A 63 -18.05 5.91 -4.88
CA ASP A 63 -17.84 4.63 -4.20
C ASP A 63 -19.18 3.91 -4.08
N ALA A 64 -19.36 2.86 -4.86
CA ALA A 64 -20.43 1.89 -4.65
C ALA A 64 -19.85 0.52 -4.90
N ALA A 65 -19.03 0.06 -3.95
CA ALA A 65 -18.71 -1.35 -3.90
C ALA A 65 -19.96 -2.10 -3.43
N ASP A 66 -20.34 -3.14 -4.17
CA ASP A 66 -21.52 -3.95 -3.87
C ASP A 66 -21.30 -4.82 -2.62
N GLN A 67 -20.04 -5.06 -2.26
CA GLN A 67 -19.65 -5.91 -1.14
C GLN A 67 -18.67 -5.18 -0.21
N VAL A 68 -18.94 -5.25 1.09
CA VAL A 68 -18.09 -4.67 2.13
C VAL A 68 -17.73 -5.75 3.15
N PHE A 69 -16.43 -5.98 3.31
CA PHE A 69 -15.86 -6.92 4.26
C PHE A 69 -15.21 -6.15 5.41
N GLU A 70 -15.60 -6.44 6.66
CA GLU A 70 -15.06 -5.75 7.83
C GLU A 70 -14.06 -6.64 8.59
N SER A 71 -12.93 -6.07 9.01
CA SER A 71 -11.89 -6.76 9.79
C SER A 71 -11.18 -7.89 9.04
N PHE A 72 -11.07 -7.78 7.72
CA PHE A 72 -10.29 -8.70 6.87
C PHE A 72 -8.95 -8.07 6.49
N THR A 73 -7.95 -8.90 6.20
CA THR A 73 -6.66 -8.47 5.63
C THR A 73 -6.59 -8.90 4.17
N PRO A 74 -6.33 -7.99 3.20
CA PRO A 74 -6.18 -8.39 1.81
C PRO A 74 -4.98 -9.32 1.66
N THR A 75 -5.15 -10.31 0.79
CA THR A 75 -4.14 -11.33 0.52
C THR A 75 -3.80 -11.31 -0.97
N PHE A 76 -2.51 -11.24 -1.28
CA PHE A 76 -1.99 -11.27 -2.64
C PHE A 76 -1.62 -12.69 -3.02
N ASP A 77 -1.89 -13.08 -4.26
CA ASP A 77 -1.32 -14.32 -4.79
C ASP A 77 0.19 -14.14 -5.01
N VAL A 78 0.98 -14.74 -4.12
CA VAL A 78 2.43 -14.70 -4.14
C VAL A 78 3.05 -15.81 -4.99
N ILE A 79 2.25 -16.78 -5.45
CA ILE A 79 2.72 -17.93 -6.25
C ILE A 79 3.50 -17.48 -7.50
N PRO A 80 3.10 -16.43 -8.24
CA PRO A 80 3.83 -15.96 -9.42
C PRO A 80 5.26 -15.47 -9.11
N TRP A 81 5.60 -15.23 -7.84
CA TRP A 81 6.85 -14.60 -7.42
C TRP A 81 7.92 -15.59 -6.93
N GLY A 82 7.62 -16.90 -6.89
CA GLY A 82 8.58 -17.95 -6.56
C GLY A 82 8.07 -18.95 -5.51
N PRO A 83 8.71 -20.12 -5.35
CA PRO A 83 8.07 -21.25 -4.70
C PRO A 83 8.04 -21.16 -3.17
N ALA A 84 6.95 -21.66 -2.58
CA ALA A 84 6.78 -21.91 -1.15
C ALA A 84 7.71 -23.02 -0.59
N SER A 85 8.58 -23.61 -1.41
CA SER A 85 9.37 -24.80 -1.10
C SER A 85 10.86 -24.50 -0.86
N GLY A 86 11.19 -24.10 0.37
CA GLY A 86 12.42 -24.48 1.10
C GLY A 86 13.82 -24.18 0.53
N VAL A 87 13.98 -23.64 -0.68
CA VAL A 87 15.29 -23.26 -1.23
C VAL A 87 15.39 -21.73 -1.22
N ALA A 88 16.34 -21.24 -0.42
CA ALA A 88 16.45 -19.85 -0.03
C ALA A 88 16.81 -18.90 -1.18
N THR A 89 16.07 -17.79 -1.23
CA THR A 89 16.56 -16.40 -1.35
C THR A 89 17.35 -15.96 -2.57
N GLU A 90 16.68 -15.53 -3.65
CA GLU A 90 17.27 -14.45 -4.46
C GLU A 90 16.29 -13.35 -4.91
N ARG A 91 14.96 -13.58 -4.93
CA ARG A 91 14.01 -12.50 -5.24
C ARG A 91 12.92 -12.38 -4.19
N ARG A 92 13.29 -11.78 -3.06
CA ARG A 92 12.32 -11.27 -2.06
C ARG A 92 11.74 -9.90 -2.45
N VAL A 93 12.11 -9.41 -3.62
CA VAL A 93 11.77 -8.09 -4.11
C VAL A 93 11.23 -8.23 -5.52
N VAL A 94 9.98 -7.87 -5.70
CA VAL A 94 9.30 -7.78 -6.98
C VAL A 94 9.16 -6.30 -7.31
N ARG A 95 9.60 -5.90 -8.50
CA ARG A 95 9.46 -4.53 -9.00
C ARG A 95 8.48 -4.53 -10.15
N VAL A 96 7.51 -3.62 -10.11
CA VAL A 96 6.55 -3.41 -11.20
C VAL A 96 6.43 -1.93 -11.49
N VAL A 97 6.27 -1.61 -12.77
CA VAL A 97 5.89 -0.26 -13.22
C VAL A 97 4.40 -0.28 -13.54
N ARG A 98 3.65 0.63 -12.92
CA ARG A 98 2.21 0.78 -13.07
C ARG A 98 1.83 2.26 -13.02
N ASP A 99 0.63 2.57 -13.48
CA ASP A 99 0.09 3.90 -13.27
C ASP A 99 -0.25 4.04 -11.77
N LEU A 100 0.42 4.96 -11.10
CA LEU A 100 0.15 5.33 -9.73
C LEU A 100 -0.32 6.78 -9.69
N SER A 101 -1.34 7.04 -8.90
CA SER A 101 -1.77 8.41 -8.60
C SER A 101 -2.27 8.51 -7.18
N TYR A 102 -2.33 9.73 -6.65
CA TYR A 102 -3.08 10.00 -5.43
C TYR A 102 -4.21 10.97 -5.69
N SER A 103 -5.20 10.95 -4.81
CA SER A 103 -6.32 11.88 -4.81
C SER A 103 -6.64 12.29 -3.37
N GLN A 104 -6.89 13.59 -3.16
CA GLN A 104 -7.39 14.11 -1.91
C GLN A 104 -8.73 14.82 -2.12
N VAL A 105 -9.82 14.10 -1.89
CA VAL A 105 -11.18 14.59 -2.16
C VAL A 105 -12.06 14.37 -0.93
N ARG A 106 -12.79 15.42 -0.52
CA ARG A 106 -13.79 15.37 0.57
C ARG A 106 -13.24 14.76 1.89
N GLY A 107 -12.03 15.15 2.28
CA GLY A 107 -11.39 14.69 3.52
C GLY A 107 -10.93 13.23 3.47
N ARG A 108 -10.73 12.67 2.28
CA ARG A 108 -10.15 11.35 2.08
C ARG A 108 -8.87 11.46 1.30
N PHE A 109 -7.87 10.68 1.71
CA PHE A 109 -6.65 10.46 0.98
C PHE A 109 -6.75 9.12 0.27
N SER A 110 -6.35 9.03 -0.99
CA SER A 110 -6.39 7.78 -1.74
C SER A 110 -5.14 7.59 -2.57
N ILE A 111 -4.62 6.36 -2.61
CA ILE A 111 -3.63 5.91 -3.60
C ILE A 111 -4.33 4.98 -4.57
N VAL A 112 -4.27 5.32 -5.86
CA VAL A 112 -4.90 4.58 -6.95
C VAL A 112 -3.82 3.80 -7.69
N PHE A 113 -4.03 2.50 -7.80
CA PHE A 113 -3.15 1.55 -8.50
C PHE A 113 -3.71 1.16 -9.87
N LEU A 114 -5.04 1.20 -10.02
CA LEU A 114 -5.75 0.89 -11.26
C LEU A 114 -6.94 1.83 -11.40
N GLU A 115 -7.24 2.24 -12.64
CA GLU A 115 -8.37 3.12 -12.95
C GLU A 115 -9.73 2.39 -13.00
N ASP A 116 -9.73 1.08 -12.72
CA ASP A 116 -10.90 0.20 -12.78
C ASP A 116 -11.97 0.46 -11.72
N SER A 117 -13.17 -0.11 -11.92
CA SER A 117 -14.23 -0.11 -10.91
C SER A 117 -13.91 -1.10 -9.80
N ALA A 118 -13.94 -0.60 -8.56
CA ALA A 118 -14.05 -1.46 -7.38
C ALA A 118 -15.43 -2.13 -7.32
N GLU A 119 -15.46 -3.44 -7.13
CA GLU A 119 -16.68 -4.20 -6.86
C GLU A 119 -16.81 -4.55 -5.37
N SER A 120 -15.67 -4.68 -4.68
CA SER A 120 -15.64 -4.98 -3.26
C SER A 120 -14.68 -4.06 -2.49
N VAL A 121 -14.97 -3.88 -1.21
CA VAL A 121 -14.17 -3.11 -0.26
C VAL A 121 -13.84 -3.94 0.95
N ILE A 122 -12.56 -3.97 1.32
CA ILE A 122 -12.06 -4.52 2.58
C ILE A 122 -11.77 -3.35 3.53
N LYS A 123 -12.46 -3.29 4.67
CA LYS A 123 -12.20 -2.30 5.73
C LYS A 123 -11.21 -2.83 6.77
N CYS A 124 -10.11 -2.10 6.93
CA CYS A 124 -9.04 -2.33 7.89
C CYS A 124 -8.89 -1.10 8.81
N GLY A 125 -9.82 -0.93 9.75
CA GLY A 125 -9.84 0.26 10.63
C GLY A 125 -10.08 1.56 9.84
N PRO A 126 -9.18 2.56 9.91
CA PRO A 126 -9.35 3.85 9.21
C PRO A 126 -9.04 3.78 7.71
N VAL A 127 -8.55 2.63 7.23
CA VAL A 127 -8.20 2.38 5.84
C VAL A 127 -9.20 1.41 5.22
N SER A 128 -9.62 1.69 3.99
CA SER A 128 -10.36 0.78 3.14
C SER A 128 -9.58 0.48 1.87
N ILE A 129 -9.67 -0.76 1.42
CA ILE A 129 -8.99 -1.26 0.23
C ILE A 129 -10.05 -1.72 -0.75
N GLU A 130 -9.98 -1.19 -1.95
CA GLU A 130 -10.91 -1.45 -3.02
C GLU A 130 -10.33 -2.46 -4.00
N ILE A 131 -11.17 -3.42 -4.37
CA ILE A 131 -10.81 -4.56 -5.20
C ILE A 131 -11.80 -4.65 -6.35
N SER A 132 -11.28 -4.83 -7.56
CA SER A 132 -12.08 -5.02 -8.77
C SER A 132 -12.75 -6.40 -8.80
N LYS A 133 -13.61 -6.61 -9.80
CA LYS A 133 -14.31 -7.88 -10.05
C LYS A 133 -13.38 -9.08 -10.19
N ASP A 134 -12.25 -8.89 -10.85
CA ASP A 134 -11.24 -9.91 -11.13
C ASP A 134 -10.21 -10.06 -10.00
N GLY A 135 -10.43 -9.39 -8.86
CA GLY A 135 -9.57 -9.50 -7.68
C GLY A 135 -8.34 -8.60 -7.70
N ALA A 136 -8.25 -7.64 -8.62
CA ALA A 136 -7.13 -6.70 -8.67
C ALA A 136 -7.23 -5.62 -7.57
N PHE A 137 -6.07 -5.22 -7.04
CA PHE A 137 -5.98 -4.14 -6.06
C PHE A 137 -6.16 -2.80 -6.79
N VAL A 138 -7.30 -2.13 -6.58
CA VAL A 138 -7.66 -0.91 -7.31
C VAL A 138 -7.16 0.33 -6.58
N ARG A 139 -7.53 0.46 -5.30
CA ARG A 139 -7.32 1.71 -4.56
C ARG A 139 -7.19 1.45 -3.07
N LEU A 140 -6.33 2.21 -2.41
CA LEU A 140 -6.31 2.35 -0.97
C LEU A 140 -6.91 3.71 -0.62
N VAL A 141 -7.85 3.74 0.31
CA VAL A 141 -8.53 4.96 0.78
C VAL A 141 -8.37 5.06 2.28
N SER A 142 -7.95 6.22 2.77
CA SER A 142 -7.90 6.54 4.19
C SER A 142 -8.71 7.80 4.46
N LYS A 143 -9.40 7.85 5.60
CA LYS A 143 -9.97 9.10 6.10
C LYS A 143 -8.84 9.99 6.59
N ILE A 144 -8.82 11.23 6.13
CA ILE A 144 -7.95 12.24 6.71
C ILE A 144 -8.64 12.71 7.97
N ASP A 145 -8.07 12.34 9.12
CA ASP A 145 -8.55 12.83 10.40
C ASP A 145 -8.11 14.30 10.51
N THR A 146 -9.05 15.24 10.32
CA THR A 146 -8.79 16.68 10.44
C THR A 146 -8.61 17.14 11.89
N SER A 147 -8.40 16.21 12.82
CA SER A 147 -8.42 16.42 14.27
C SER A 147 -7.07 16.81 14.88
N SER A 148 -6.03 17.02 14.06
CA SER A 148 -4.71 17.47 14.54
C SER A 148 -4.36 18.86 13.99
N THR A 149 -5.11 19.86 14.44
CA THR A 149 -4.64 21.25 14.44
C THR A 149 -5.01 21.84 15.79
N VAL A 150 -4.10 21.72 16.75
CA VAL A 150 -4.03 22.55 17.97
C VAL A 150 -2.57 22.89 18.20
#